data_AF-A0A3D3LP24-F1
#
_entry.id   AF-A0A3D3LP24-F1
#
_cell.length_a   1.000
_cell.length_b   1.000
_cell.length_c   1.000
_cell.angle_alpha   90.00
_cell.angle_beta   90.00
_cell.angle_gamma   90.00
#
_symmetry.space_group_name_H-M   'P 1'
#
loop_
_entity.id
_entity.type
_entity.pdbx_description
1 polymer ?
#
loop_
_entity_poly.entity_id
_entity_poly.type
_entity_poly.pdbx_seq_one_letter_code
_entity_poly.pdbx_strand_id
1 'polypeptide(L)' 'MVIGNRAQISAGLFDPAYSMASVIANEFAEASKTIHVSSLIEVGLLLFVVTFIINSLARILIYSATKKYDAK' A
#
# COMPACT_ATOMS: atom_id res chain seq x y z
N MET A 1 -2.21 -12.74 3.38
CA MET A 1 -1.14 -12.41 4.34
C MET A 1 -1.81 -11.91 5.59
N VAL A 2 -1.36 -12.35 6.76
CA VAL A 2 -1.82 -11.78 8.04
C VAL A 2 -0.87 -10.63 8.39
N ILE A 3 -1.38 -9.54 8.98
CA ILE A 3 -0.47 -8.49 9.47
C ILE A 3 0.32 -9.07 10.64
N GLY A 4 1.63 -9.17 10.47
CA GLY A 4 2.54 -9.61 11.52
C GLY A 4 3.86 -8.87 11.35
N ASN A 5 4.42 -8.39 12.44
CA ASN A 5 5.62 -7.55 12.51
C ASN A 5 6.90 -8.31 12.06
N ARG A 6 6.88 -8.84 10.84
CA ARG A 6 7.88 -9.72 10.25
C ARG A 6 8.29 -9.15 8.91
N ALA A 7 9.45 -8.50 8.88
CA ALA A 7 10.06 -7.92 7.69
C ALA A 7 10.69 -8.99 6.77
N GLN A 8 9.95 -10.06 6.46
CA GLN A 8 10.35 -11.09 5.50
C GLN A 8 9.26 -11.28 4.46
N ILE A 9 9.65 -11.26 3.20
CA ILE A 9 8.75 -11.59 2.09
C ILE A 9 8.53 -13.10 2.13
N SER A 10 7.27 -13.50 2.36
CA SER A 10 6.87 -14.90 2.31
C SER A 10 5.85 -15.12 1.21
N ALA A 11 5.96 -16.26 0.52
CA ALA A 11 5.04 -16.62 -0.55
C ALA A 11 3.73 -17.26 -0.02
N GLY A 12 3.68 -17.66 1.25
CA GLY A 12 2.50 -18.26 1.85
C GLY A 12 1.37 -17.25 2.03
N LEU A 13 0.17 -17.61 1.57
CA LEU A 13 -1.01 -16.75 1.65
C LEU A 13 -1.39 -16.40 3.10
N PHE A 14 -1.05 -17.25 4.07
CA PHE A 14 -1.37 -17.05 5.49
C PHE A 14 -0.16 -16.63 6.33
N ASP A 15 1.00 -16.44 5.71
CA ASP A 15 2.17 -16.02 6.46
C ASP A 15 2.02 -14.58 6.96
N PRO A 16 2.61 -14.28 8.14
CA PRO A 16 2.66 -12.93 8.65
C PRO A 16 3.53 -12.07 7.74
N ALA A 17 3.01 -10.90 7.39
CA ALA A 17 3.67 -9.91 6.56
C ALA A 17 3.64 -8.55 7.23
N TYR A 18 4.67 -7.76 6.94
CA TYR A 18 4.80 -6.41 7.45
C TYR A 18 4.41 -5.40 6.36
N SER A 19 3.20 -4.85 6.47
CA SER A 19 2.67 -3.93 5.46
C SER A 19 3.38 -2.57 5.48
N MET A 20 3.42 -1.86 4.35
CA MET A 20 3.99 -0.49 4.29
C MET A 20 3.36 0.44 5.33
N ALA A 21 2.05 0.36 5.55
CA ALA A 21 1.36 1.15 6.57
C ALA A 21 1.81 0.78 8.00
N SER A 22 1.98 -0.51 8.27
CA SER A 22 2.49 -1.01 9.56
C SER A 22 3.94 -0.59 9.80
N VAL A 23 4.79 -0.58 8.76
CA VAL A 23 6.18 -0.10 8.85
C VAL A 23 6.19 1.38 9.23
N ILE A 24 5.41 2.21 8.53
CA ILE A 24 5.33 3.64 8.85
C ILE A 24 4.86 3.84 10.29
N ALA A 25 3.77 3.19 10.71
CA ALA A 25 3.21 3.39 12.05
C ALA A 25 4.16 2.95 13.18
N ASN A 26 4.90 1.85 12.97
CA ASN A 26 5.73 1.23 14.00
C ASN A 26 7.17 1.77 14.05
N GLU A 27 7.65 2.44 13.01
CA GLU A 27 9.04 2.94 12.96
C GLU A 27 9.11 4.46 13.03
N PHE A 28 7.99 5.16 12.83
CA PHE A 28 7.98 6.63 12.85
C PHE A 28 8.27 7.22 14.24
N ALA A 29 7.85 6.54 15.31
CA ALA A 29 8.16 6.98 16.67
C ALA A 29 9.62 6.65 17.08
N GLU A 30 10.19 5.61 16.50
CA GLU A 30 11.54 5.11 16.72
C GLU A 30 12.58 5.79 15.82
N ALA A 31 12.14 6.48 14.77
CA ALA A 31 12.99 7.17 13.81
C ALA A 31 13.67 8.41 14.41
N SER A 32 14.89 8.22 14.90
CA SER A 32 15.71 9.27 15.54
C SER A 32 16.74 9.93 14.60
N LYS A 33 17.07 9.30 13.46
CA LYS A 33 17.99 9.85 12.46
C LYS A 33 17.22 10.50 11.32
N THR A 34 17.72 11.62 10.79
CA THR A 34 17.11 12.32 9.64
C THR A 34 16.88 11.40 8.45
N ILE A 35 17.87 10.57 8.11
CA ILE A 35 17.75 9.58 7.02
C ILE A 35 16.60 8.59 7.25
N HIS A 36 16.35 8.19 8.51
CA HIS A 36 15.31 7.22 8.84
C HIS A 36 13.91 7.84 8.63
N VAL A 37 13.71 9.06 9.14
CA VAL A 37 12.46 9.81 8.93
C VAL A 37 12.23 10.08 7.45
N SER A 38 13.25 10.53 6.71
CA SER A 38 13.15 10.77 5.27
C SER A 38 12.76 9.51 4.49
N SER A 39 13.33 8.34 4.81
CA SER A 39 12.93 7.07 4.20
C SER A 39 11.48 6.69 4.50
N LEU A 40 11.00 6.89 5.74
CA LEU A 40 9.59 6.60 6.08
C LEU A 40 8.61 7.52 5.35
N ILE A 41 8.97 8.80 5.15
CA ILE A 41 8.19 9.73 4.34
C ILE A 41 8.14 9.29 2.87
N GLU A 42 9.26 8.82 2.31
CA GLU A 42 9.30 8.28 0.95
C GLU A 42 8.41 7.03 0.81
N VAL A 43 8.44 6.11 1.78
CA VAL A 43 7.56 4.94 1.81
C VAL A 43 6.08 5.36 1.87
N GLY A 44 5.75 6.40 2.64
CA GLY A 44 4.41 6.98 2.68
C GLY A 44 3.97 7.56 1.33
N LEU A 45 4.86 8.27 0.65
CA LEU A 45 4.60 8.79 -0.69
C LEU A 45 4.36 7.66 -1.70
N LEU A 46 5.18 6.60 -1.66
CA LEU A 46 5.02 5.45 -2.54
C LEU A 46 3.69 4.74 -2.30
N LEU A 47 3.30 4.55 -1.03
CA LEU A 47 2.01 3.96 -0.67
C LEU A 47 0.84 4.79 -1.20
N PHE A 48 0.93 6.12 -1.13
CA PHE A 48 -0.06 7.03 -1.70
C PHE A 48 -0.15 6.87 -3.23
N VAL A 49 0.98 6.86 -3.94
CA VAL A 49 1.02 6.69 -5.39
C VAL A 49 0.41 5.35 -5.81
N VAL A 50 0.76 4.26 -5.14
CA VAL A 50 0.17 2.94 -5.41
C VAL A 50 -1.34 2.97 -5.19
N THR A 51 -1.78 3.54 -4.07
CA THR A 51 -3.21 3.67 -3.76
C THR A 51 -3.93 4.47 -4.84
N PHE A 52 -3.36 5.59 -5.27
CA PHE A 52 -3.92 6.44 -6.31
C PHE A 52 -4.03 5.70 -7.65
N ILE A 53 -2.99 4.96 -8.06
CA ILE A 53 -2.99 4.18 -9.31
C ILE A 53 -4.09 3.12 -9.27
N ILE A 54 -4.15 2.32 -8.20
CA ILE A 54 -5.14 1.26 -8.07
C ILE A 54 -6.57 1.82 -8.08
N ASN A 55 -6.82 2.91 -7.35
CA ASN A 55 -8.14 3.55 -7.33
C ASN A 55 -8.52 4.16 -8.69
N SER A 56 -7.55 4.80 -9.36
CA SER A 56 -7.74 5.34 -10.71
C SER A 56 -8.11 4.24 -11.71
N LEU A 57 -7.39 3.12 -11.69
CA LEU A 57 -7.67 1.96 -12.54
C LEU A 57 -9.04 1.35 -12.23
N ALA A 58 -9.38 1.17 -10.96
CA ALA A 58 -10.70 0.67 -10.55
C ALA A 58 -11.82 1.58 -11.06
N ARG A 59 -11.65 2.90 -10.97
CA ARG A 59 -12.62 3.88 -11.46
C ARG A 59 -12.79 3.82 -12.99
N ILE A 60 -11.70 3.68 -13.73
CA ILE A 60 -11.74 3.52 -15.20
C ILE A 60 -12.47 2.22 -15.58
N LEU A 61 -12.18 1.11 -14.88
CA LEU A 61 -12.83 -0.17 -15.10
C LEU A 61 -14.35 -0.06 -14.91
N ILE A 62 -14.80 0.53 -13.79
CA ILE A 62 -16.22 0.74 -13.50
C ILE A 62 -16.87 1.61 -14.58
N TYR A 63 -16.25 2.74 -14.94
CA TYR A 63 -16.77 3.62 -15.99
C TYR A 63 -16.95 2.89 -17.32
N SER A 64 -15.97 2.08 -17.71
CA SER A 64 -16.03 1.29 -18.94
C SER A 64 -17.12 0.21 -18.91
N ALA A 65 -17.35 -0.41 -17.74
CA ALA A 65 -18.37 -1.44 -17.55
C ALA A 65 -19.78 -0.84 -17.56
N THR A 66 -20.00 0.30 -16.88
CA THR A 66 -21.30 1.00 -16.85
C THR A 66 -21.68 1.49 -18.25
N LYS A 67 -20.74 2.06 -19.02
CA LYS A 67 -21.01 2.49 -20.40
C LYS A 67 -21.44 1.34 -21.32
N LYS A 68 -20.94 0.12 -21.11
CA LYS A 68 -21.36 -1.08 -21.86
C LYS A 68 -22.75 -1.57 -21.49
N TYR A 69 -23.20 -1.34 -20.26
CA TYR A 69 -24.53 -1.73 -19.80
C TYR A 69 -25.63 -0.80 -20.30
N ASP A 70 -25.35 0.50 -20.42
CA ASP A 70 -26.30 1.52 -20.89
C ASP A 70 -26.52 1.47 -22.41
N ALA A 71 -25.57 0.91 -23.16
CA ALA A 71 -25.61 0.78 -24.62
C ALA A 71 -26.38 -0.46 -25.12
N LYS A 72 -27.08 -1.18 -24.23
CA LYS A 72 -27.79 -2.43 -24.52
C LYS A 72 -29.24 -2.33 -24.09
#